data_AF-A0A258BBR8-F1
#
_entry.id   AF-A0A258BBR8-F1
#
_cell.length_a   1.000
_cell.length_b   1.000
_cell.length_c   1.000
_cell.angle_alpha   90.00
_cell.angle_beta   90.00
_cell.angle_gamma   90.00
#
_symmetry.space_group_name_H-M   'P 1'
#
loop_
_entity.id
_entity.type
_entity.pdbx_description
1 polymer ?
#
loop_
_entity_poly.entity_id
_entity_poly.type
_entity_poly.pdbx_seq_one_letter_code
_entity_poly.pdbx_strand_id
1 'polypeptide(L)'
;MYRLRIFATFLIAATALTGCGGGGGGGGGSTGSGAVTPPAGWVSGVFQAASTFKNKCQAVRSGVDIEGTAYPDRAGTALDEKNWLRSWTRETYLWNTEVTDTNPANGGTRTEYFATLKTFAVTVSGAPKDQFHFSEPTTEYLARRNAVASASYGAEFAILSGSVPRDVRVLYTDPNSPAEEMVGGQKKLIRGTQILRVNGID
;
A
#
# COMPACT_ATOMS: atom_id res chain seq x y z
N MET A 1 62.19 -30.66 -30.47
CA MET A 1 62.19 -29.18 -30.55
C MET A 1 61.09 -28.63 -29.66
N TYR A 2 61.50 -27.76 -28.74
CA TYR A 2 60.80 -26.81 -27.86
C TYR A 2 59.51 -27.18 -27.09
N ARG A 3 59.68 -27.20 -25.76
CA ARG A 3 58.69 -27.08 -24.69
C ARG A 3 58.36 -25.60 -24.45
N LEU A 4 57.15 -25.27 -23.99
CA LEU A 4 56.95 -24.12 -23.11
C LEU A 4 55.70 -24.30 -22.23
N ARG A 5 55.91 -24.35 -20.91
CA ARG A 5 54.89 -24.23 -19.85
C ARG A 5 55.02 -22.83 -19.26
N ILE A 6 53.94 -22.06 -19.21
CA ILE A 6 53.90 -20.74 -18.58
C ILE A 6 53.07 -20.87 -17.29
N PHE A 7 53.72 -20.68 -16.15
CA PHE A 7 53.10 -20.42 -14.85
C PHE A 7 52.81 -18.91 -14.75
N ALA A 8 51.60 -18.54 -14.38
CA ALA A 8 51.21 -17.16 -14.13
C ALA A 8 51.13 -16.91 -12.62
N THR A 9 51.97 -16.02 -12.12
CA THR A 9 52.01 -15.54 -10.73
C THR A 9 51.32 -14.18 -10.68
N PHE A 10 50.27 -14.02 -9.88
CA PHE A 10 49.57 -12.74 -9.68
C PHE A 10 50.13 -12.02 -8.44
N LEU A 11 50.60 -10.78 -8.62
CA LEU A 11 51.15 -9.90 -7.59
C LEU A 11 50.08 -8.89 -7.14
N ILE A 12 49.89 -8.77 -5.83
CA ILE A 12 48.99 -7.82 -5.15
C ILE A 12 49.69 -6.46 -5.02
N ALA A 13 48.98 -5.36 -5.27
CA ALA A 13 49.43 -4.01 -4.90
C ALA A 13 48.26 -3.16 -4.39
N ALA A 14 48.31 -2.81 -3.10
CA ALA A 14 47.44 -1.84 -2.42
C ALA A 14 48.08 -0.44 -2.49
N THR A 15 47.27 0.59 -2.73
CA THR A 15 47.70 1.99 -2.59
C THR A 15 46.70 2.77 -1.75
N ALA A 16 47.18 3.25 -0.59
CA ALA A 16 46.54 4.26 0.22
C ALA A 16 46.95 5.65 -0.30
N LEU A 17 46.00 6.57 -0.47
CA LEU A 17 46.31 7.98 -0.65
C LEU A 17 45.90 8.78 0.58
N THR A 18 46.90 9.52 1.04
CA THR A 18 47.00 10.41 2.19
C THR A 18 46.22 11.70 2.00
N GLY A 19 45.69 12.24 3.09
CA GLY A 19 45.11 13.58 3.14
C GLY A 19 46.16 14.69 3.05
N CYS A 20 45.67 15.90 2.73
CA CYS A 20 46.36 17.15 2.98
C CYS A 20 45.30 18.19 3.38
N GLY A 21 45.46 18.79 4.55
CA GLY A 21 44.71 19.95 5.01
C GLY A 21 45.52 21.23 4.83
N GLY A 22 44.84 22.38 4.87
CA GLY A 22 45.49 23.70 4.96
C GLY A 22 44.59 24.83 4.47
N GLY A 23 44.11 25.66 5.40
CA GLY A 23 43.22 26.78 5.14
C GLY A 23 43.91 28.10 4.76
N GLY A 24 43.08 29.09 4.38
CA GLY A 24 43.46 30.49 4.12
C GLY A 24 42.25 31.26 3.60
N GLY A 25 41.91 32.39 4.23
CA GLY A 25 40.60 33.04 4.14
C GLY A 25 40.46 34.22 3.17
N GLY A 26 39.29 34.86 3.27
CA GLY A 26 39.06 36.24 2.85
C GLY A 26 38.11 36.44 1.66
N GLY A 27 36.97 37.07 1.91
CA GLY A 27 36.38 38.04 0.99
C GLY A 27 35.25 37.59 0.06
N GLY A 28 34.01 37.88 0.47
CA GLY A 28 32.92 38.42 -0.37
C GLY A 28 32.68 37.84 -1.76
N GLY A 29 31.61 37.05 -1.90
CA GLY A 29 31.03 36.70 -3.18
C GLY A 29 29.81 35.80 -3.00
N SER A 30 28.63 36.41 -3.01
CA SER A 30 27.34 35.73 -2.97
C SER A 30 27.14 34.83 -4.20
N THR A 31 27.16 33.52 -4.00
CA THR A 31 26.35 32.56 -4.79
C THR A 31 25.92 31.45 -3.85
N GLY A 32 24.70 31.60 -3.32
CA GLY A 32 24.10 30.62 -2.43
C GLY A 32 23.88 29.29 -3.15
N SER A 33 24.66 28.28 -2.79
CA SER A 33 24.19 26.90 -2.78
C SER A 33 23.78 26.56 -1.35
N GLY A 34 22.72 27.22 -0.90
CA GLY A 34 21.93 26.68 0.18
C GLY A 34 21.26 25.42 -0.35
N ALA A 35 21.38 24.31 0.38
CA ALA A 35 20.37 23.28 0.28
C ALA A 35 19.02 23.99 0.37
N VAL A 36 18.24 23.94 -0.71
CA VAL A 36 16.89 24.48 -0.70
C VAL A 36 16.13 23.57 0.26
N THR A 37 16.10 23.94 1.53
CA THR A 37 15.02 23.53 2.41
C THR A 37 13.76 23.95 1.64
N PRO A 38 12.96 23.00 1.12
CA PRO A 38 11.72 23.36 0.47
C PRO A 38 10.97 24.24 1.46
N PRO A 39 10.25 25.28 1.02
CA PRO A 39 9.41 26.02 1.94
C PRO A 39 8.58 25.01 2.72
N ALA A 40 8.51 25.20 4.04
CA ALA A 40 7.51 24.54 4.85
C ALA A 40 6.14 25.01 4.31
N GLY A 41 5.64 24.36 3.27
CA GLY A 41 4.54 24.88 2.48
C GLY A 41 4.33 24.14 1.17
N TRP A 42 3.06 23.92 0.86
CA TRP A 42 2.60 23.53 -0.47
C TRP A 42 2.67 24.74 -1.41
N VAL A 43 3.01 24.50 -2.67
CA VAL A 43 2.91 25.47 -3.77
C VAL A 43 2.12 24.82 -4.90
N SER A 44 1.08 25.51 -5.37
CA SER A 44 0.23 25.04 -6.47
C SER A 44 1.05 24.70 -7.70
N GLY A 45 0.82 23.53 -8.28
CA GLY A 45 1.50 23.03 -9.48
C GLY A 45 2.89 22.45 -9.24
N VAL A 46 3.46 22.56 -8.04
CA VAL A 46 4.80 22.07 -7.72
C VAL A 46 4.73 20.75 -6.94
N PHE A 47 5.33 19.70 -7.48
CA PHE A 47 5.35 18.36 -6.88
C PHE A 47 6.80 17.93 -6.64
N GLN A 48 7.23 17.94 -5.38
CA GLN A 48 8.48 17.28 -4.98
C GLN A 48 8.29 15.77 -5.05
N ALA A 49 9.37 15.01 -5.22
CA ALA A 49 9.29 13.54 -5.29
C ALA A 49 8.63 12.97 -4.02
N ALA A 50 7.76 11.97 -4.17
CA ALA A 50 7.09 11.32 -3.04
C ALA A 50 8.12 10.73 -2.05
N SER A 51 9.27 10.27 -2.55
CA SER A 51 10.38 9.77 -1.73
C SER A 51 10.89 10.79 -0.70
N THR A 52 10.78 12.10 -0.96
CA THR A 52 11.16 13.18 -0.04
C THR A 52 10.29 13.23 1.23
N PHE A 53 9.05 12.75 1.13
CA PHE A 53 8.08 12.74 2.23
C PHE A 53 7.85 11.34 2.80
N LYS A 54 8.37 10.30 2.15
CA LYS A 54 8.17 8.91 2.55
C LYS A 54 8.60 8.72 4.01
N ASN A 55 7.71 8.09 4.77
CA ASN A 55 7.83 7.80 6.20
C ASN A 55 7.89 9.03 7.14
N LYS A 56 7.65 10.26 6.67
CA LYS A 56 7.46 11.40 7.58
C LYS A 56 6.03 11.38 8.10
N CYS A 57 5.88 11.08 9.39
CA CYS A 57 4.57 10.85 10.01
C CYS A 57 4.36 11.84 11.16
N GLN A 58 3.16 12.39 11.27
CA GLN A 58 2.76 13.20 12.42
C GLN A 58 2.72 12.35 13.70
N ALA A 59 2.18 11.14 13.57
CA ALA A 59 2.19 10.13 14.62
C ALA A 59 3.22 9.06 14.26
N VAL A 60 4.36 9.05 14.96
CA VAL A 60 5.44 8.10 14.72
C VAL A 60 5.10 6.78 15.40
N ARG A 61 4.98 5.70 14.61
CA ARG A 61 4.84 4.35 15.17
C ARG A 61 6.19 3.84 15.65
N SER A 62 6.18 3.06 16.72
CA SER A 62 7.35 2.38 17.28
C SER A 62 7.17 0.87 17.27
N GLY A 63 8.28 0.12 17.34
CA GLY A 63 8.26 -1.34 17.36
C GLY A 63 8.17 -1.95 15.96
N VAL A 64 7.47 -3.08 15.85
CA VAL A 64 7.36 -3.89 14.63
C VAL A 64 5.89 -4.17 14.30
N ASP A 65 5.61 -4.46 13.03
CA ASP A 65 4.31 -4.97 12.60
C ASP A 65 4.12 -6.47 12.92
N ILE A 66 2.99 -7.04 12.53
CA ILE A 66 2.65 -8.45 12.76
C ILE A 66 3.60 -9.43 12.02
N GLU A 67 4.37 -8.95 11.04
CA GLU A 67 5.40 -9.74 10.35
C GLU A 67 6.79 -9.59 10.99
N GLY A 68 6.91 -8.79 12.05
CA GLY A 68 8.19 -8.49 12.68
C GLY A 68 9.01 -7.41 11.95
N THR A 69 8.42 -6.71 10.97
CA THR A 69 9.09 -5.62 10.26
C THR A 69 9.00 -4.33 11.08
N ALA A 70 10.15 -3.69 11.35
CA ALA A 70 10.19 -2.43 12.08
C ALA A 70 9.51 -1.30 11.30
N TYR A 71 8.74 -0.45 12.00
CA TYR A 71 8.14 0.73 11.36
C TYR A 71 9.25 1.73 10.95
N PRO A 72 9.32 2.13 9.67
CA PRO A 72 10.38 3.01 9.18
C PRO A 72 10.07 4.50 9.40
N ASP A 73 9.07 4.80 10.23
CA ASP A 73 8.51 6.11 10.50
C ASP A 73 9.57 7.07 11.05
N ARG A 74 9.47 8.34 10.65
CA ARG A 74 10.29 9.47 11.09
C ARG A 74 9.36 10.61 11.47
N ALA A 75 9.78 11.43 12.43
CA ALA A 75 9.00 12.59 12.83
C ALA A 75 8.73 13.51 11.62
N GLY A 76 7.47 13.90 11.46
CA GLY A 76 6.99 14.78 10.41
C GLY A 76 5.70 15.47 10.81
N THR A 77 4.97 15.99 9.83
CA THR A 77 3.71 16.73 10.03
C THR A 77 2.58 16.11 9.19
N ALA A 78 1.31 16.42 9.50
CA ALA A 78 0.21 16.07 8.61
C ALA A 78 0.37 16.67 7.19
N LEU A 79 1.07 17.81 7.08
CA LEU A 79 1.39 18.39 5.78
C LEU A 79 2.38 17.53 4.99
N ASP A 80 3.39 16.93 5.64
CA ASP A 80 4.30 15.98 5.00
C ASP A 80 3.54 14.74 4.49
N GLU A 81 2.66 14.17 5.30
CA GLU A 81 1.85 13.01 4.93
C GLU A 81 0.95 13.28 3.71
N LYS A 82 0.32 14.46 3.68
CA LYS A 82 -0.52 14.86 2.54
C LYS A 82 0.30 15.23 1.31
N ASN A 83 1.48 15.82 1.49
CA ASN A 83 2.42 16.04 0.38
C ASN A 83 2.89 14.72 -0.21
N TRP A 84 3.15 13.71 0.63
CA TRP A 84 3.41 12.35 0.16
C TRP A 84 2.26 11.83 -0.69
N LEU A 85 1.01 11.94 -0.24
CA LEU A 85 -0.17 11.49 -0.98
C LEU A 85 -0.29 12.17 -2.35
N ARG A 86 -0.27 13.51 -2.42
CA ARG A 86 -0.42 14.21 -3.71
C ARG A 86 0.72 13.92 -4.68
N SER A 87 1.96 13.83 -4.20
CA SER A 87 3.11 13.48 -5.04
C SER A 87 3.04 12.04 -5.52
N TRP A 88 2.67 11.11 -4.64
CA TRP A 88 2.52 9.71 -5.01
C TRP A 88 1.36 9.49 -5.99
N THR A 89 0.23 10.18 -5.81
CA THR A 89 -0.86 10.21 -6.80
C THR A 89 -0.36 10.76 -8.14
N ARG A 90 0.40 11.88 -8.14
CA ARG A 90 0.97 12.43 -9.38
C ARG A 90 1.88 11.43 -10.08
N GLU A 91 2.67 10.67 -9.33
CA GLU A 91 3.65 9.71 -9.86
C GLU A 91 3.03 8.38 -10.33
N THR A 92 1.98 7.89 -9.66
CA THR A 92 1.54 6.48 -9.80
C THR A 92 0.08 6.29 -10.21
N TYR A 93 -0.76 7.32 -10.05
CA TYR A 93 -2.17 7.18 -10.37
C TYR A 93 -2.39 7.16 -11.89
N LEU A 94 -3.22 6.23 -12.36
CA LEU A 94 -3.50 6.03 -13.79
C LEU A 94 -4.03 7.29 -14.48
N TRP A 95 -4.86 8.08 -13.78
CA TRP A 95 -5.43 9.33 -14.29
C TRP A 95 -4.88 10.55 -13.56
N ASN A 96 -3.57 10.57 -13.30
CA ASN A 96 -2.89 11.65 -12.58
C ASN A 96 -3.07 13.05 -13.19
N THR A 97 -3.41 13.16 -14.48
CA THR A 97 -3.70 14.42 -15.18
C THR A 97 -5.09 14.96 -14.88
N GLU A 98 -6.01 14.14 -14.37
CA GLU A 98 -7.40 14.51 -14.03
C GLU A 98 -7.56 14.93 -12.56
N VAL A 99 -6.49 14.81 -11.76
CA VAL A 99 -6.51 15.17 -10.34
C VAL A 99 -6.20 16.66 -10.18
N THR A 100 -7.12 17.39 -9.54
CA THR A 100 -6.92 18.82 -9.22
C THR A 100 -5.94 18.96 -8.07
N ASP A 101 -4.89 19.78 -8.25
CA ASP A 101 -3.95 20.10 -7.18
C ASP A 101 -4.58 21.08 -6.19
N THR A 102 -5.04 20.56 -5.05
CA THR A 102 -5.62 21.35 -3.98
C THR A 102 -4.65 21.47 -2.81
N ASN A 103 -4.72 22.60 -2.09
CA ASN A 103 -3.86 22.83 -0.94
C ASN A 103 -4.10 21.77 0.15
N PRO A 104 -3.11 20.91 0.47
CA PRO A 104 -3.26 19.85 1.47
C PRO A 104 -3.58 20.38 2.87
N ALA A 105 -3.22 21.62 3.19
CA ALA A 105 -3.58 22.24 4.47
C ALA A 105 -5.11 22.33 4.66
N ASN A 106 -5.87 22.43 3.56
CA ASN A 106 -7.33 22.57 3.60
C ASN A 106 -8.07 21.21 3.59
N GLY A 107 -7.35 20.10 3.35
CA GLY A 107 -7.94 18.80 3.02
C GLY A 107 -8.44 17.93 4.19
N GLY A 108 -8.71 18.48 5.37
CA GLY A 108 -9.17 17.69 6.52
C GLY A 108 -8.13 16.68 7.02
N THR A 109 -8.57 15.48 7.39
CA THR A 109 -7.71 14.33 7.73
C THR A 109 -6.95 13.80 6.50
N ARG A 110 -5.95 12.93 6.72
CA ARG A 110 -5.18 12.30 5.63
C ARG A 110 -6.08 11.48 4.68
N THR A 111 -7.07 10.77 5.22
CA THR A 111 -8.01 9.93 4.45
C THR A 111 -9.01 10.76 3.68
N GLU A 112 -9.53 11.85 4.26
CA GLU A 112 -10.41 12.79 3.55
C GLU A 112 -9.67 13.46 2.38
N TYR A 113 -8.43 13.92 2.61
CA TYR A 113 -7.62 14.48 1.53
C TYR A 113 -7.39 13.45 0.42
N PHE A 114 -7.00 12.22 0.78
CA PHE A 114 -6.79 11.15 -0.20
C PHE A 114 -8.03 10.87 -1.04
N ALA A 115 -9.24 10.92 -0.46
CA ALA A 115 -10.49 10.71 -1.18
C ALA A 115 -10.74 11.74 -2.31
N THR A 116 -10.09 12.92 -2.23
CA THR A 116 -10.12 13.95 -3.28
C THR A 116 -9.09 13.75 -4.39
N LEU A 117 -8.06 12.94 -4.15
CA LEU A 117 -6.92 12.75 -5.05
C LEU A 117 -7.19 11.67 -6.12
N LYS A 118 -8.30 11.84 -6.85
CA LYS A 118 -8.75 10.92 -7.90
C LYS A 118 -9.49 11.66 -9.01
N THR A 119 -9.81 10.95 -10.10
CA THR A 119 -10.76 11.45 -11.10
C THR A 119 -12.19 11.41 -10.55
N PHE A 120 -12.97 12.43 -10.91
CA PHE A 120 -14.42 12.49 -10.67
C PHE A 120 -15.24 12.29 -11.94
N ALA A 121 -14.57 11.93 -13.06
CA ALA A 121 -15.26 11.61 -14.30
C ALA A 121 -16.17 10.38 -14.14
N VAL A 122 -17.20 10.31 -14.97
CA VAL A 122 -18.12 9.18 -15.08
C VAL A 122 -18.03 8.56 -16.48
N THR A 123 -18.33 7.27 -16.57
CA THR A 123 -18.46 6.55 -17.83
C THR A 123 -19.77 6.94 -18.54
N VAL A 124 -19.93 6.49 -19.78
CA VAL A 124 -21.19 6.66 -20.54
C VAL A 124 -22.41 6.04 -19.85
N SER A 125 -22.21 5.03 -18.99
CA SER A 125 -23.26 4.40 -18.20
C SER A 125 -23.57 5.15 -16.90
N GLY A 126 -22.88 6.27 -16.62
CA GLY A 126 -23.03 7.06 -15.39
C GLY A 126 -22.28 6.49 -14.18
N ALA A 127 -21.51 5.42 -14.33
CA ALA A 127 -20.68 4.88 -13.25
C ALA A 127 -19.43 5.76 -13.05
N PRO A 128 -18.91 5.92 -11.82
CA PRO A 128 -17.62 6.56 -11.60
C PRO A 128 -16.54 5.86 -12.41
N LYS A 129 -15.69 6.64 -13.07
CA LYS A 129 -14.55 6.12 -13.83
C LYS A 129 -13.56 5.38 -12.93
N ASP A 130 -13.43 5.84 -11.69
CA ASP A 130 -12.65 5.16 -10.65
C ASP A 130 -13.58 4.60 -9.57
N GLN A 131 -13.66 3.27 -9.53
CA GLN A 131 -14.41 2.50 -8.52
C GLN A 131 -13.49 1.78 -7.52
N PHE A 132 -12.17 2.05 -7.58
CA PHE A 132 -11.14 1.29 -6.87
C PHE A 132 -10.23 2.17 -6.00
N HIS A 133 -10.57 3.45 -5.83
CA HIS A 133 -9.83 4.38 -4.97
C HIS A 133 -10.26 4.25 -3.50
N PHE A 134 -9.45 3.55 -2.70
CA PHE A 134 -9.67 3.39 -1.27
C PHE A 134 -8.35 3.35 -0.49
N SER A 135 -8.44 3.53 0.82
CA SER A 135 -7.32 3.34 1.74
C SER A 135 -7.69 2.32 2.80
N GLU A 136 -6.71 1.53 3.23
CA GLU A 136 -6.87 0.52 4.27
C GLU A 136 -5.73 0.66 5.31
N PRO A 137 -5.99 0.49 6.62
CA PRO A 137 -4.94 0.39 7.62
C PRO A 137 -3.99 -0.78 7.33
N THR A 138 -2.68 -0.54 7.37
CA THR A 138 -1.68 -1.59 7.16
C THR A 138 -1.91 -2.80 8.08
N THR A 139 -2.32 -2.58 9.33
CA THR A 139 -2.61 -3.66 10.29
C THR A 139 -3.74 -4.58 9.81
N GLU A 140 -4.81 -4.03 9.23
CA GLU A 140 -5.93 -4.82 8.69
C GLU A 140 -5.54 -5.56 7.42
N TYR A 141 -4.81 -4.89 6.52
CA TYR A 141 -4.25 -5.52 5.32
C TYR A 141 -3.38 -6.73 5.68
N LEU A 142 -2.43 -6.55 6.61
CA LEU A 142 -1.51 -7.62 7.02
C LEU A 142 -2.26 -8.75 7.74
N ALA A 143 -3.25 -8.43 8.58
CA ALA A 143 -4.08 -9.43 9.24
C ALA A 143 -4.87 -10.27 8.23
N ARG A 144 -5.49 -9.64 7.22
CA ARG A 144 -6.20 -10.36 6.15
C ARG A 144 -5.24 -11.20 5.30
N ARG A 145 -4.10 -10.63 4.90
CA ARG A 145 -3.11 -11.33 4.07
C ARG A 145 -2.51 -12.54 4.80
N ASN A 146 -2.31 -12.44 6.11
CA ASN A 146 -1.77 -13.50 6.95
C ASN A 146 -2.84 -14.43 7.52
N ALA A 147 -4.11 -14.18 7.23
CA ALA A 147 -5.19 -15.05 7.67
C ALA A 147 -4.99 -16.44 7.07
N VAL A 148 -4.91 -17.44 7.94
CA VAL A 148 -4.94 -18.84 7.50
C VAL A 148 -6.32 -19.09 6.90
N ALA A 149 -6.36 -19.84 5.80
CA ALA A 149 -7.62 -20.30 5.24
C ALA A 149 -8.43 -20.98 6.36
N SER A 150 -9.58 -20.40 6.71
CA SER A 150 -10.51 -21.05 7.62
C SER A 150 -11.05 -22.28 6.94
N ALA A 151 -11.06 -23.43 7.64
CA ALA A 151 -11.75 -24.61 7.14
C ALA A 151 -13.22 -24.24 6.88
N SER A 152 -13.65 -24.36 5.64
CA SER A 152 -15.03 -24.12 5.22
C SER A 152 -15.58 -25.38 4.55
N TYR A 153 -16.90 -25.47 4.47
CA TYR A 153 -17.54 -26.49 3.65
C TYR A 153 -17.54 -26.14 2.16
N GLY A 154 -17.02 -24.96 1.76
CA GLY A 154 -17.15 -24.42 0.42
C GLY A 154 -18.59 -24.10 0.04
N ALA A 155 -19.35 -23.51 0.97
CA ALA A 155 -20.69 -23.01 0.72
C ALA A 155 -20.81 -21.59 1.27
N GLU A 156 -21.33 -20.69 0.44
CA GLU A 156 -21.69 -19.33 0.82
C GLU A 156 -23.18 -19.29 1.15
N PHE A 157 -23.57 -18.52 2.16
CA PHE A 157 -24.95 -18.41 2.61
C PHE A 157 -25.48 -16.98 2.51
N ALA A 158 -26.69 -16.82 2.00
CA ALA A 158 -27.45 -15.58 2.09
C ALA A 158 -28.31 -15.61 3.36
N ILE A 159 -28.12 -14.61 4.24
CA ILE A 159 -28.96 -14.39 5.40
C ILE A 159 -30.08 -13.42 5.00
N LEU A 160 -31.26 -13.95 4.67
CA LEU A 160 -32.44 -13.17 4.31
C LEU A 160 -33.19 -12.67 5.55
N SER A 161 -33.17 -13.47 6.63
CA SER A 161 -33.60 -13.06 7.97
C SER A 161 -32.67 -13.67 9.02
N GLY A 162 -31.96 -12.81 9.76
CA GLY A 162 -31.09 -13.23 10.87
C GLY A 162 -31.81 -13.41 12.21
N SER A 163 -33.10 -13.03 12.28
CA SER A 163 -33.96 -13.13 13.47
C SER A 163 -35.07 -14.15 13.25
N VAL A 164 -35.60 -14.75 14.32
CA VAL A 164 -36.65 -15.78 14.22
C VAL A 164 -37.94 -15.17 13.62
N PRO A 165 -38.56 -15.81 12.59
CA PRO A 165 -38.10 -17.01 11.89
C PRO A 165 -36.91 -16.71 10.97
N ARG A 166 -35.81 -17.46 11.16
CA ARG A 166 -34.59 -17.28 10.39
C ARG A 166 -34.76 -17.82 8.97
N ASP A 167 -34.19 -17.11 8.01
CA ASP A 167 -34.14 -17.56 6.62
C ASP A 167 -32.69 -17.40 6.13
N VAL A 168 -31.97 -18.52 6.17
CA VAL A 168 -30.59 -18.65 5.69
C VAL A 168 -30.60 -19.64 4.54
N ARG A 169 -30.07 -19.25 3.39
CA ARG A 169 -30.09 -20.08 2.18
C ARG A 169 -28.72 -20.22 1.56
N VAL A 170 -28.45 -21.34 0.92
CA VAL A 170 -27.23 -21.55 0.13
C VAL A 170 -27.24 -20.60 -1.07
N LEU A 171 -26.24 -19.72 -1.16
CA LEU A 171 -26.08 -18.79 -2.28
C LEU A 171 -25.31 -19.43 -3.42
N TYR A 172 -24.17 -20.05 -3.13
CA TYR A 172 -23.40 -20.87 -4.06
C TYR A 172 -22.50 -21.84 -3.29
N THR A 173 -21.94 -22.82 -4.01
CA THR A 173 -20.96 -23.78 -3.52
C THR A 173 -19.70 -23.72 -4.36
N ASP A 174 -18.55 -23.93 -3.73
CA ASP A 174 -17.26 -23.99 -4.40
C ASP A 174 -17.09 -25.36 -5.07
N PRO A 175 -16.60 -25.44 -6.33
CA PRO A 175 -16.33 -26.70 -6.98
C PRO A 175 -15.38 -27.60 -6.18
N ASN A 176 -15.68 -28.91 -6.14
CA ASN A 176 -14.88 -29.92 -5.42
C ASN A 176 -14.78 -29.68 -3.90
N SER A 177 -15.70 -28.91 -3.32
CA SER A 177 -15.78 -28.71 -1.86
C SER A 177 -16.62 -29.79 -1.17
N PRO A 178 -16.52 -29.92 0.17
CA PRO A 178 -17.40 -30.78 0.94
C PRO A 178 -18.91 -30.52 0.71
N ALA A 179 -19.30 -29.29 0.37
CA ALA A 179 -20.69 -28.92 0.07
C ALA A 179 -21.21 -29.52 -1.25
N GLU A 180 -20.33 -29.80 -2.22
CA GLU A 180 -20.69 -30.43 -3.50
C GLU A 180 -20.62 -31.95 -3.48
N GLU A 181 -20.20 -32.55 -2.37
CA GLU A 181 -20.11 -34.01 -2.26
C GLU A 181 -21.49 -34.64 -2.51
N MET A 182 -21.52 -35.72 -3.29
CA MET A 182 -22.77 -36.32 -3.76
C MET A 182 -23.34 -37.27 -2.70
N VAL A 183 -24.59 -37.04 -2.29
CA VAL A 183 -25.34 -37.89 -1.36
C VAL A 183 -26.70 -38.17 -1.97
N GLY A 184 -27.03 -39.46 -2.18
CA GLY A 184 -28.31 -39.85 -2.76
C GLY A 184 -28.57 -39.30 -4.17
N GLY A 185 -27.51 -39.13 -4.98
CA GLY A 185 -27.61 -38.65 -6.36
C GLY A 185 -27.67 -37.12 -6.53
N GLN A 186 -27.50 -36.35 -5.47
CA GLN A 186 -27.47 -34.88 -5.50
C GLN A 186 -26.36 -34.30 -4.62
N LYS A 187 -25.96 -33.05 -4.87
CA LYS A 187 -24.99 -32.34 -4.03
C LYS A 187 -25.55 -32.16 -2.62
N LYS A 188 -24.71 -32.26 -1.58
CA LYS A 188 -25.12 -32.02 -0.18
C LYS A 188 -25.81 -30.68 0.00
N LEU A 189 -25.25 -29.63 -0.60
CA LEU A 189 -25.82 -28.28 -0.61
C LEU A 189 -26.06 -27.84 -2.05
N ILE A 190 -27.30 -27.47 -2.33
CA ILE A 190 -27.73 -26.95 -3.64
C ILE A 190 -28.10 -25.49 -3.44
N ARG A 191 -27.80 -24.64 -4.43
CA ARG A 191 -28.21 -23.24 -4.41
C ARG A 191 -29.71 -23.11 -4.15
N GLY A 192 -30.06 -22.25 -3.20
CA GLY A 192 -31.43 -21.99 -2.76
C GLY A 192 -31.92 -22.89 -1.63
N THR A 193 -31.21 -23.96 -1.26
CA THR A 193 -31.56 -24.79 -0.10
C THR A 193 -31.56 -23.96 1.17
N GLN A 194 -32.63 -24.08 1.97
CA GLN A 194 -32.73 -23.43 3.27
C GLN A 194 -31.98 -24.24 4.33
N ILE A 195 -31.17 -23.55 5.13
CA ILE A 195 -30.50 -24.10 6.29
C ILE A 195 -31.45 -23.99 7.47
N LEU A 196 -31.85 -25.14 8.02
CA LEU A 196 -32.77 -25.19 9.14
C LEU A 196 -32.05 -25.22 10.49
N ARG A 197 -30.93 -25.94 10.58
CA ARG A 197 -30.15 -26.09 11.81
C ARG A 197 -28.69 -26.34 11.51
N VAL A 198 -27.82 -25.90 12.41
CA VAL A 198 -26.39 -26.24 12.44
C VAL A 198 -26.06 -26.79 13.82
N ASN A 199 -25.53 -28.01 13.88
CA ASN A 199 -25.22 -28.70 15.14
C ASN A 199 -26.40 -28.74 16.14
N GLY A 200 -27.63 -28.86 15.62
CA GLY A 200 -28.86 -28.89 16.42
C GLY A 200 -29.39 -27.53 16.86
N ILE A 201 -28.68 -26.44 16.58
CA ILE A 201 -29.11 -25.06 16.87
C ILE A 201 -29.83 -24.51 15.64
N ASP A 202 -31.04 -24.00 15.86
CA ASP A 202 -31.74 -23.12 14.91
C ASP A 202 -31.07 -21.75 14.87
#